data_AF-D7SRY0-F1
#
_entry.id   AF-D7SRY0-F1
#
_cell.length_a   1.000
_cell.length_b   1.000
_cell.length_c   1.000
_cell.angle_alpha   90.00
_cell.angle_beta   90.00
_cell.angle_gamma   90.00
#
_symmetry.space_group_name_H-M   'P 1'
#
loop_
_entity.id
_entity.type
_entity.pdbx_description
1 polymer ?
#
loop_
_entity_poly.entity_id
_entity_poly.type
_entity_poly.pdbx_seq_one_letter_code
_entity_poly.pdbx_strand_id
1 'polypeptide(L)' 'MEDGDFPQQEIVGASLKTCMIYYPIYRNIYPLRAIAEYHQLVPLP' A
#
# COMPACT_ATOMS: atom_id res chain seq x y z
N MET A 1 13.86 -10.11 -0.05
CA MET A 1 12.78 -9.63 -0.96
C MET A 1 12.62 -10.67 -2.05
N GLU A 2 12.22 -11.87 -1.66
CA GLU A 2 12.06 -13.03 -2.54
C GLU A 2 10.57 -13.44 -2.61
N ASP A 3 9.78 -13.11 -1.58
CA ASP A 3 8.35 -13.46 -1.46
C ASP A 3 7.36 -12.47 -2.07
N GLY A 4 7.83 -11.37 -2.68
CA GLY A 4 6.94 -10.33 -3.24
C GLY A 4 6.18 -9.48 -2.21
N ASP A 5 6.47 -9.64 -0.91
CA ASP A 5 5.92 -8.78 0.16
C ASP A 5 6.57 -7.39 0.13
N PHE A 6 5.78 -6.34 0.33
CA PHE A 6 6.31 -4.99 0.45
C PHE A 6 6.81 -4.76 1.89
N PRO A 7 7.97 -4.11 2.07
CA PRO A 7 8.51 -3.87 3.41
C PRO A 7 7.60 -2.92 4.21
N GLN A 8 7.46 -3.19 5.50
CA GLN A 8 6.75 -2.30 6.41
C GLN A 8 7.50 -0.98 6.56
N GLN A 9 6.83 0.14 6.29
CA GLN A 9 7.30 1.51 6.54
C GLN A 9 6.64 2.08 7.81
N GLU A 10 6.54 3.41 7.93
CA GLU A 10 5.91 4.09 9.07
C GLU A 10 4.42 3.77 9.23
N ILE A 11 3.87 4.09 10.41
CA ILE A 11 2.44 3.91 10.71
C ILE A 11 1.64 4.95 9.94
N VAL A 12 0.78 4.47 9.05
CA VAL A 12 -0.03 5.31 8.14
C VAL A 12 -1.44 5.62 8.65
N GLY A 13 -1.96 4.86 9.61
CA GLY A 13 -3.30 5.10 10.15
C GLY A 13 -3.28 6.17 11.24
N ALA A 14 -4.25 7.09 11.22
CA ALA A 14 -4.48 8.05 12.29
C ALA A 14 -5.99 8.18 12.58
N SER A 15 -6.36 8.27 13.85
CA SER A 15 -7.70 8.55 14.34
C SER A 15 -7.65 9.60 15.44
N LEU A 16 -8.72 10.38 15.59
CA LEU A 16 -8.84 11.45 16.59
C LEU A 16 -7.65 12.42 16.60
N LYS A 17 -6.97 12.59 15.45
CA LYS A 17 -5.78 13.44 15.22
C LYS A 17 -4.51 13.04 15.97
N THR A 18 -4.58 12.23 17.03
CA THR A 18 -3.43 11.86 17.87
C THR A 18 -3.24 10.35 18.03
N CYS A 19 -4.26 9.54 17.74
CA CYS A 19 -4.19 8.10 17.89
C CYS A 19 -3.67 7.46 16.60
N MET A 20 -2.45 6.92 16.63
CA MET A 20 -1.88 6.20 15.50
C MET A 20 -2.47 4.78 15.43
N ILE A 21 -2.99 4.39 14.27
CA ILE A 21 -3.57 3.07 14.01
C ILE A 21 -2.64 2.25 13.13
N TYR A 22 -2.32 1.05 13.58
CA TYR A 22 -1.51 0.11 12.83
C TYR A 22 -2.36 -0.75 11.88
N TYR A 23 -2.19 -0.56 10.57
CA TYR A 23 -2.83 -1.35 9.52
C TYR A 23 -1.77 -2.20 8.79
N PRO A 24 -1.44 -3.41 9.26
CA PRO A 24 -0.31 -4.22 8.75
C PRO A 24 -0.45 -4.62 7.28
N ILE A 25 -1.69 -4.73 6.78
CA ILE A 25 -1.99 -5.23 5.44
C ILE A 25 -1.91 -4.11 4.39
N TYR A 26 -1.95 -2.85 4.81
CA TYR A 26 -1.95 -1.69 3.91
C TYR A 26 -0.67 -1.57 3.07
N ARG A 27 0.45 -2.11 3.57
CA ARG A 27 1.71 -2.19 2.84
C ARG A 27 1.60 -2.97 1.53
N ASN A 28 0.66 -3.92 1.42
CA ASN A 28 0.48 -4.74 0.22
C ASN A 28 -0.73 -4.31 -0.61
N ILE A 29 -1.85 -4.01 0.05
CA ILE A 29 -3.11 -3.72 -0.65
C ILE A 29 -2.98 -2.48 -1.54
N TYR A 30 -2.40 -1.39 -1.02
CA TYR A 30 -2.34 -0.14 -1.79
C TYR A 30 -1.36 -0.19 -2.94
N PRO A 31 -0.12 -0.71 -2.79
CA PRO A 31 0.77 -0.87 -3.93
C PRO A 31 0.21 -1.79 -5.01
N LEU A 32 -0.40 -2.92 -4.64
CA LEU A 32 -1.03 -3.83 -5.61
C LEU A 32 -2.16 -3.16 -6.38
N ARG A 33 -3.02 -2.42 -5.67
CA ARG A 33 -4.11 -1.67 -6.30
C ARG A 33 -3.57 -0.58 -7.24
N ALA A 34 -2.55 0.17 -6.82
CA ALA A 34 -1.95 1.21 -7.63
C ALA A 34 -1.34 0.65 -8.93
N ILE A 35 -0.67 -0.51 -8.85
CA ILE A 35 -0.14 -1.20 -10.03
C ILE A 35 -1.28 -1.64 -10.95
N ALA A 36 -2.33 -2.25 -10.41
CA ALA A 36 -3.49 -2.68 -11.20
C ALA A 36 -4.18 -1.50 -11.91
N GLU A 37 -4.38 -0.38 -11.21
CA GLU A 37 -4.94 0.85 -11.80
C GLU A 37 -4.01 1.43 -12.87
N TYR A 38 -2.70 1.43 -12.65
CA TYR A 38 -1.72 1.88 -13.65
C TYR A 38 -1.77 1.07 -14.94
N HIS A 39 -1.86 -0.26 -14.85
CA HIS A 39 -2.01 -1.16 -16.01
C HIS A 39 -3.29 -0.93 -16.80
N GLN A 40 -4.36 -0.46 -16.16
CA GLN A 40 -5.62 -0.14 -16.83
C GLN A 40 -5.57 1.23 -17.53
N LEU A 41 -4.87 2.20 -16.95
CA LEU A 41 -4.84 3.58 -17.44
C LEU A 41 -3.79 3.80 -18.52
N VAL A 42 -2.70 3.05 -18.50
CA VAL A 42 -1.62 3.18 -19.48
C VAL A 42 -1.71 2.02 -20.48
N PRO A 43 -2.06 2.29 -21.76
CA PRO A 43 -1.91 1.29 -22.79
C PRO A 43 -0.43 0.96 -22.93
N LEU A 44 -0.07 -0.27 -22.56
CA LEU A 44 1.28 -0.78 -22.76
C LEU A 44 1.53 -0.92 -24.27
N PRO A 45 2.74 -0.56 -24.76
CA PRO A 45 3.11 -0.72 -26.16
C PRO A 45 3.11 -2.19 -26.61
#